data_AF-A0A811LX76-F1
#
_entry.id   AF-A0A811LX76-F1
#
_cell.length_a   1.000
_cell.length_b   1.000
_cell.length_c   1.000
_cell.angle_alpha   90.00
_cell.angle_beta   90.00
_cell.angle_gamma   90.00
#
_symmetry.space_group_name_H-M   'P 1'
#
loop_
_entity.id
_entity.type
_entity.pdbx_description
1 polymer ?
#
loop_
_entity_poly.entity_id
_entity_poly.type
_entity_poly.pdbx_seq_one_letter_code
_entity_poly.pdbx_strand_id
1 'polypeptide(L)'
;MEKIIEFRKLAMVCLAGFLLYPLMTFPWPFFAGHLDTYNAADILMYNSGNTTKEPVGCPKQRFTWCHTTPAINETMFAFAFIISLGCFIHALTVTLSTLFSKVLGPRRQPRQQSYLQASGSLGRMLGPIVMSNLYTIYGPQLAWTFEIIVLSVALSLWFVYYKRMVPLEIPDELGEKKYEKSNRITNDFA
;
A
#
# COMPACT_ATOMS: atom_id res chain seq x y z
N MET A 1 23.74 -10.27 12.39
CA MET A 1 23.23 -8.89 12.56
C MET A 1 23.06 -8.16 11.23
N GLU A 2 24.02 -8.25 10.30
CA GLU A 2 24.02 -7.55 8.99
C GLU A 2 22.74 -7.75 8.15
N LYS A 3 22.26 -8.99 7.99
CA LYS A 3 21.06 -9.28 7.19
C LYS A 3 19.81 -8.53 7.66
N ILE A 4 19.71 -8.20 8.94
CA ILE A 4 18.53 -7.52 9.52
C ILE A 4 18.54 -6.04 9.19
N ILE A 5 19.71 -5.39 9.21
CA ILE A 5 19.87 -3.99 8.82
C ILE A 5 19.45 -3.81 7.35
N GLU A 6 19.78 -4.77 6.49
CA GLU A 6 19.38 -4.78 5.09
C GLU A 6 17.85 -4.88 4.91
N PHE A 7 17.15 -5.74 5.68
CA PHE A 7 15.68 -5.79 5.62
C PHE A 7 15.02 -4.48 6.05
N ARG A 8 15.60 -3.75 7.02
CA ARG A 8 15.04 -2.48 7.49
C ARG A 8 15.22 -1.37 6.46
N LYS A 9 16.38 -1.30 5.82
CA LYS A 9 16.62 -0.41 4.69
C LYS A 9 15.69 -0.73 3.53
N LEU A 10 15.53 -2.02 3.20
CA LEU A 10 14.62 -2.47 2.15
C LEU A 10 13.17 -2.05 2.42
N ALA A 11 12.67 -2.22 3.65
CA ALA A 11 11.32 -1.78 4.01
C ALA A 11 11.12 -0.26 3.82
N MET A 12 12.10 0.56 4.19
CA MET A 12 12.05 2.00 3.98
C MET A 12 12.08 2.37 2.49
N VAL A 13 12.92 1.69 1.70
CA VAL A 13 12.96 1.87 0.24
C VAL A 13 11.62 1.49 -0.40
N CYS A 14 11.01 0.38 0.00
CA CYS A 14 9.70 -0.02 -0.50
C CYS A 14 8.59 0.97 -0.10
N LEU A 15 8.59 1.46 1.14
CA LEU A 15 7.63 2.47 1.60
C LEU A 15 7.81 3.81 0.84
N ALA A 16 9.05 4.24 0.62
CA ALA A 16 9.34 5.43 -0.18
C ALA A 16 8.91 5.25 -1.64
N GLY A 17 9.22 4.10 -2.26
CA GLY A 17 8.77 3.77 -3.62
C GLY A 17 7.25 3.76 -3.76
N PHE A 18 6.54 3.21 -2.77
CA PHE A 18 5.09 3.22 -2.74
C PHE A 18 4.51 4.62 -2.50
N LEU A 19 5.20 5.50 -1.77
CA LEU A 19 4.82 6.92 -1.61
C LEU A 19 5.11 7.77 -2.85
N LEU A 20 6.11 7.40 -3.66
CA LEU A 20 6.38 8.07 -4.94
C LEU A 20 5.27 7.84 -5.97
N TYR A 21 4.59 6.68 -5.93
CA TYR A 21 3.46 6.38 -6.83
C TYR A 21 2.34 7.44 -6.80
N PRO A 22 1.70 7.75 -5.66
CA PRO A 22 0.66 8.76 -5.61
C PRO A 22 1.21 10.16 -5.85
N LEU A 23 2.50 10.44 -5.59
CA LEU A 23 3.11 11.73 -5.94
C LEU A 23 3.31 11.91 -7.45
N MET A 24 3.73 10.86 -8.15
CA MET A 24 3.91 10.88 -9.60
C MET A 24 2.59 10.89 -10.35
N THR A 25 1.59 10.17 -9.83
CA THR A 25 0.25 10.10 -10.42
C THR A 25 -0.68 11.21 -9.92
N PHE A 26 -0.22 12.05 -8.99
CA PHE A 26 -1.00 13.19 -8.54
C PHE A 26 -1.32 14.09 -9.75
N PRO A 27 -2.59 14.49 -9.94
CA PRO A 27 -2.98 15.37 -11.03
C PRO A 27 -2.51 16.80 -10.71
N TRP A 28 -1.21 17.03 -10.89
CA TRP A 28 -0.58 18.30 -10.58
C TRP A 28 -1.13 19.41 -11.49
N PRO A 29 -1.30 20.63 -10.96
CA PRO A 29 -1.87 21.76 -11.71
C PRO A 29 -0.99 22.22 -12.88
N PHE A 30 0.25 21.73 -13.01
CA PHE A 30 1.16 22.10 -14.10
C PHE A 30 0.93 21.29 -15.40
N PHE A 31 0.23 20.14 -15.34
CA PHE A 31 -0.12 19.39 -16.55
C PHE A 31 -1.34 20.03 -17.21
N ALA A 32 -1.11 20.75 -18.32
CA ALA A 32 -2.12 21.53 -19.04
C ALA A 32 -3.08 20.67 -19.90
N GLY A 33 -3.51 19.51 -19.41
CA GLY A 33 -4.51 18.65 -20.06
C GLY A 33 -5.87 18.80 -19.40
N HIS A 34 -6.94 19.01 -20.16
CA HIS A 34 -8.30 18.95 -19.65
C HIS A 34 -8.83 17.52 -19.77
N LEU A 35 -9.57 17.07 -18.75
CA LEU A 35 -10.22 15.76 -18.81
C LEU A 35 -11.31 15.77 -19.88
N ASP A 36 -11.36 14.73 -20.72
CA ASP A 36 -12.52 14.52 -21.59
C ASP A 36 -13.76 14.31 -20.71
N THR A 37 -14.83 15.05 -21.04
CA THR A 37 -16.05 15.05 -20.26
C THR A 37 -17.24 14.89 -21.18
N TYR A 38 -18.21 14.08 -20.77
CA TYR A 38 -19.43 13.86 -21.52
C TYR A 38 -20.66 14.09 -20.66
N ASN A 39 -21.78 14.31 -21.34
CA ASN A 39 -23.09 14.50 -20.74
C ASN A 39 -24.00 13.30 -21.05
N ALA A 40 -25.09 13.13 -20.29
CA ALA A 40 -26.04 12.04 -20.55
C ALA A 40 -26.64 12.10 -21.97
N ALA A 41 -26.79 13.31 -22.52
CA ALA A 41 -27.23 13.54 -23.90
C ALA A 41 -26.26 12.94 -24.94
N ASP A 42 -24.94 12.98 -24.69
CA ASP A 42 -23.94 12.47 -25.62
C ASP A 42 -24.02 10.95 -25.75
N ILE A 43 -24.31 10.25 -24.63
CA ILE A 43 -24.59 8.80 -24.63
C ILE A 43 -25.86 8.48 -25.42
N LEU A 44 -26.92 9.27 -25.23
CA LEU A 44 -28.17 9.07 -25.98
C LEU A 44 -27.95 9.27 -27.49
N MET A 45 -27.13 10.25 -27.88
CA MET A 45 -26.76 10.49 -29.27
C MET A 45 -25.96 9.31 -29.86
N TYR A 46 -25.03 8.72 -29.10
CA TYR A 46 -24.29 7.53 -29.52
C TYR A 46 -25.21 6.31 -29.70
N ASN A 47 -26.07 6.02 -28.72
CA ASN A 47 -27.01 4.91 -28.78
C ASN A 47 -28.03 5.06 -29.92
N SER A 48 -28.37 6.31 -30.29
CA SER A 48 -29.27 6.60 -31.43
C SER A 48 -28.59 6.50 -32.80
N GLY A 49 -27.28 6.26 -32.87
CA GLY A 49 -26.52 6.21 -34.11
C GLY A 49 -26.21 7.58 -34.74
N ASN A 50 -26.50 8.68 -34.03
CA ASN A 50 -26.24 10.04 -34.51
C ASN A 50 -24.75 10.45 -34.40
N THR A 51 -23.96 9.74 -33.59
CA THR A 51 -22.50 9.93 -33.51
C THR A 51 -21.80 8.57 -33.52
N THR A 52 -20.68 8.48 -34.23
CA THR A 52 -19.81 7.28 -34.28
C THR A 52 -18.73 7.29 -33.21
N LYS A 53 -18.55 8.42 -32.51
CA LYS A 53 -17.55 8.55 -31.44
C LYS A 53 -18.19 8.22 -30.09
N GLU A 54 -17.68 7.18 -29.45
CA GLU A 54 -18.09 6.81 -28.09
C GLU A 54 -17.73 7.93 -27.10
N PRO A 55 -18.68 8.39 -26.26
CA PRO A 55 -18.41 9.37 -25.22
C PRO A 55 -17.56 8.74 -24.11
N VAL A 56 -16.27 9.07 -24.11
CA VAL A 56 -15.29 8.62 -23.11
C VAL A 56 -14.99 9.74 -22.10
N GLY A 57 -14.65 9.37 -20.86
CA GLY A 57 -14.20 10.33 -19.84
C GLY A 57 -15.16 10.48 -18.64
N CYS A 58 -15.22 11.68 -18.06
CA CYS A 58 -15.94 11.93 -16.80
C CYS A 58 -17.38 12.46 -17.04
N PRO A 59 -18.41 11.82 -16.46
CA PRO A 59 -19.80 12.27 -16.59
C PRO A 59 -20.04 13.54 -15.75
N LYS A 60 -20.26 14.68 -16.42
CA LYS A 60 -20.45 15.99 -15.76
C LYS A 60 -21.62 16.02 -14.77
N GLN A 61 -22.69 15.26 -15.05
CA GLN A 61 -23.89 15.24 -14.21
C GLN A 61 -23.71 14.48 -12.90
N ARG A 62 -22.75 13.56 -12.83
CA ARG A 62 -22.56 12.67 -11.68
C ARG A 62 -21.47 13.17 -10.74
N PHE A 63 -20.47 13.86 -11.27
CA PHE A 63 -19.29 14.27 -10.50
C PHE A 63 -18.97 15.74 -10.73
N THR A 64 -18.96 16.53 -9.66
CA THR A 64 -18.66 17.97 -9.68
C THR A 64 -17.18 18.26 -9.93
N TRP A 65 -16.29 17.32 -9.58
CA TRP A 65 -14.84 17.44 -9.71
C TRP A 65 -14.30 17.21 -11.14
N CYS A 66 -15.15 16.83 -12.10
CA CYS A 66 -14.72 16.64 -13.50
C CYS A 66 -14.11 17.92 -14.10
N HIS A 67 -14.54 19.10 -13.66
CA HIS A 67 -14.08 20.39 -14.20
C HIS A 67 -12.74 20.86 -13.62
N THR A 68 -12.41 20.42 -12.41
CA THR A 68 -11.24 20.89 -11.66
C THR A 68 -10.04 19.95 -11.78
N THR A 69 -10.24 18.75 -12.34
CA THR A 69 -9.22 17.70 -12.40
C THR A 69 -8.52 17.71 -13.76
N PRO A 70 -7.20 17.91 -13.82
CA PRO A 70 -6.45 17.82 -15.07
C PRO A 70 -6.31 16.37 -15.56
N ALA A 71 -6.09 16.20 -16.86
CA ALA A 71 -5.84 14.91 -17.48
C ALA A 71 -4.47 14.34 -17.10
N ILE A 72 -4.46 13.03 -16.81
CA ILE A 72 -3.27 12.26 -16.44
C ILE A 72 -2.87 11.41 -17.66
N ASN A 73 -1.56 11.28 -17.90
CA ASN A 73 -1.04 10.40 -18.94
C ASN A 73 -1.28 8.92 -18.56
N GLU A 74 -2.12 8.24 -19.33
CA GLU A 74 -2.50 6.85 -19.13
C GLU A 74 -1.29 5.89 -19.07
N THR A 75 -0.30 6.10 -19.95
CA THR A 75 0.88 5.23 -20.02
C THR A 75 1.72 5.32 -18.75
N MET A 76 1.98 6.54 -18.26
CA MET A 76 2.73 6.76 -17.02
C MET A 76 2.00 6.16 -15.83
N PHE A 77 0.67 6.32 -15.77
CA PHE A 77 -0.15 5.73 -14.72
C PHE A 77 -0.06 4.19 -14.73
N ALA A 78 -0.18 3.57 -15.89
CA ALA A 78 -0.12 2.11 -16.03
C ALA A 78 1.24 1.54 -15.59
N PHE A 79 2.35 2.12 -16.05
CA PHE A 79 3.68 1.69 -15.63
C PHE A 79 3.90 1.85 -14.13
N ALA A 80 3.53 3.00 -13.57
CA ALA A 80 3.68 3.28 -12.15
C ALA A 80 2.82 2.32 -11.29
N PHE A 81 1.61 1.98 -11.76
CA PHE A 81 0.72 1.02 -11.10
C PHE A 81 1.32 -0.39 -11.07
N ILE A 82 1.84 -0.88 -12.20
CA ILE A 82 2.49 -2.20 -12.29
C ILE A 82 3.68 -2.30 -11.33
N ILE A 83 4.55 -1.30 -11.30
CA ILE A 83 5.73 -1.32 -10.42
C ILE A 83 5.30 -1.28 -8.95
N SER A 84 4.29 -0.47 -8.62
CA SER A 84 3.87 -0.25 -7.23
C SER A 84 3.14 -1.44 -6.65
N LEU A 85 2.14 -1.95 -7.37
CA LEU A 85 1.39 -3.12 -6.93
C LEU A 85 2.14 -4.43 -7.19
N GLY A 86 2.98 -4.51 -8.21
CA GLY A 86 3.71 -5.73 -8.55
C GLY A 86 5.01 -5.94 -7.77
N CYS A 87 5.72 -4.86 -7.46
CA CYS A 87 7.02 -4.97 -6.79
C CYS A 87 7.00 -4.41 -5.37
N PHE A 88 6.64 -3.13 -5.18
CA PHE A 88 6.84 -2.47 -3.89
C PHE A 88 5.95 -3.04 -2.78
N ILE A 89 4.66 -3.23 -3.01
CA ILE A 89 3.74 -3.75 -1.97
C ILE A 89 4.04 -5.21 -1.60
N HIS A 90 4.41 -6.03 -2.58
CA HIS A 90 4.78 -7.43 -2.37
C HIS A 90 6.09 -7.53 -1.58
N ALA A 91 7.12 -6.80 -2.01
CA ALA A 91 8.40 -6.73 -1.32
C ALA A 91 8.24 -6.21 0.12
N LEU A 92 7.40 -5.19 0.33
CA LEU A 92 7.10 -4.64 1.65
C LEU A 92 6.44 -5.70 2.55
N THR A 93 5.45 -6.43 2.05
CA THR A 93 4.72 -7.44 2.84
C THR A 93 5.63 -8.58 3.30
N VAL A 94 6.49 -9.09 2.41
CA VAL A 94 7.47 -10.14 2.73
C VAL A 94 8.50 -9.64 3.74
N THR A 95 9.03 -8.43 3.51
CA THR A 95 10.03 -7.82 4.39
C THR A 95 9.45 -7.55 5.78
N LEU A 96 8.23 -7.03 5.87
CA LEU A 96 7.54 -6.74 7.12
C LEU A 96 7.31 -8.02 7.95
N SER A 97 6.81 -9.08 7.32
CA SER A 97 6.55 -10.37 7.98
C SER A 97 7.84 -11.01 8.50
N THR A 98 8.92 -10.89 7.72
CA THR A 98 10.25 -11.40 8.09
C THR A 98 10.84 -10.59 9.23
N LEU A 99 10.81 -9.26 9.14
CA LEU A 99 11.33 -8.37 10.17
C LEU A 99 10.59 -8.56 11.50
N PHE A 100 9.26 -8.63 11.45
CA PHE A 100 8.42 -8.80 12.63
C PHE A 100 8.74 -10.11 13.37
N SER A 101 8.88 -11.22 12.64
CA SER A 101 9.27 -12.51 13.21
C SER A 101 10.66 -12.49 13.86
N LYS A 102 11.62 -11.77 13.25
CA LYS A 102 12.99 -11.62 13.77
C LYS A 102 13.06 -10.72 14.99
N VAL A 103 12.25 -9.66 15.06
CA VAL A 103 12.22 -8.71 16.19
C VAL A 103 11.61 -9.35 17.45
N LEU A 104 10.52 -10.13 17.30
CA LEU A 104 9.87 -10.79 18.44
C LEU A 104 10.66 -11.97 19.00
N GLY A 105 11.42 -12.66 18.16
CA GLY A 105 12.05 -13.92 18.52
C GLY A 105 11.03 -15.05 18.78
N PRO A 106 11.47 -16.20 19.32
CA PRO A 106 10.65 -17.41 19.40
C PRO A 106 9.61 -17.41 20.53
N ARG A 107 9.47 -16.32 21.30
CA ARG A 107 8.55 -16.22 22.43
C ARG A 107 7.24 -15.58 21.99
N ARG A 108 6.13 -16.35 22.01
CA ARG A 108 4.76 -15.90 21.66
C ARG A 108 4.60 -15.33 20.24
N GLN A 109 5.47 -15.71 19.31
CA GLN A 109 5.43 -15.30 17.89
C GLN A 109 4.05 -15.48 17.22
N PRO A 110 3.31 -16.61 17.39
CA PRO A 110 2.05 -16.82 16.67
C PRO A 110 0.96 -15.80 17.01
N ARG A 111 0.87 -15.39 18.29
CA ARG A 111 -0.17 -14.45 18.76
C ARG A 111 0.06 -13.04 18.23
N GLN A 112 1.31 -12.60 18.20
CA GLN A 112 1.65 -11.26 17.69
C GLN A 112 1.49 -11.20 16.18
N GLN A 113 1.87 -12.27 15.48
CA GLN A 113 1.65 -12.39 14.03
C GLN A 113 0.16 -12.38 13.69
N SER A 114 -0.68 -13.02 14.51
CA SER A 114 -2.13 -13.00 14.30
C SER A 114 -2.74 -11.60 14.48
N TYR A 115 -2.27 -10.79 15.45
CA TYR A 115 -2.71 -9.40 15.58
C TYR A 115 -2.30 -8.54 14.37
N LEU A 116 -1.05 -8.69 13.90
CA LEU A 116 -0.58 -8.00 12.70
C LEU A 116 -1.46 -8.35 11.49
N GLN A 117 -1.74 -9.64 11.28
CA GLN A 117 -2.60 -10.10 10.19
C GLN A 117 -4.04 -9.58 10.32
N ALA A 118 -4.61 -9.59 11.53
CA ALA A 118 -5.95 -9.06 11.77
C ALA A 118 -6.05 -7.57 11.41
N SER A 119 -5.05 -6.78 11.81
CA SER A 119 -4.99 -5.35 11.45
C SER A 119 -4.88 -5.13 9.94
N GLY A 120 -4.08 -5.95 9.23
CA GLY A 120 -3.97 -5.88 7.77
C GLY A 120 -5.26 -6.27 7.05
N SER A 121 -6.04 -7.20 7.59
CA SER A 121 -7.35 -7.56 7.06
C SER A 121 -8.39 -6.46 7.29
N LEU A 122 -8.39 -5.83 8.47
CA LEU A 122 -9.26 -4.67 8.75
C LEU A 122 -8.95 -3.50 7.81
N GLY A 123 -7.66 -3.21 7.58
CA GLY A 123 -7.24 -2.19 6.61
C GLY A 123 -7.74 -2.48 5.20
N ARG A 124 -7.67 -3.74 4.75
CA ARG A 124 -8.18 -4.15 3.43
C ARG A 124 -9.70 -4.09 3.30
N MET A 125 -10.43 -4.22 4.41
CA MET A 125 -11.88 -4.06 4.43
C MET A 125 -12.29 -2.57 4.41
N LEU A 126 -11.64 -1.75 5.22
CA LEU A 126 -11.98 -0.32 5.35
C LEU A 126 -11.45 0.52 4.20
N GLY A 127 -10.30 0.16 3.63
CA GLY A 127 -9.63 0.91 2.56
C GLY A 127 -10.56 1.24 1.38
N PRO A 128 -11.18 0.23 0.72
CA PRO A 128 -12.08 0.48 -0.41
C PRO A 128 -13.33 1.30 -0.03
N ILE A 129 -13.86 1.11 1.18
CA ILE A 129 -15.05 1.84 1.65
C ILE A 129 -14.72 3.33 1.79
N VAL A 130 -13.64 3.65 2.49
CA VAL A 130 -13.21 5.05 2.69
C VAL A 130 -12.84 5.68 1.35
N MET A 131 -12.02 5.00 0.53
CA MET A 131 -11.55 5.53 -0.75
C MET A 131 -12.68 5.72 -1.75
N SER A 132 -13.65 4.80 -1.83
CA SER A 132 -14.81 4.93 -2.73
C SER A 132 -15.68 6.14 -2.38
N ASN A 133 -15.94 6.37 -1.09
CA ASN A 133 -16.70 7.54 -0.64
C ASN A 133 -15.93 8.84 -0.91
N LEU A 134 -14.63 8.87 -0.60
CA LEU A 134 -13.81 10.05 -0.81
C LEU A 134 -13.71 10.41 -2.30
N TYR A 135 -13.50 9.42 -3.15
CA TYR A 135 -13.45 9.58 -4.60
C TYR A 135 -14.78 10.07 -5.17
N THR A 136 -15.91 9.53 -4.71
CA THR A 136 -17.24 9.92 -5.21
C THR A 136 -17.55 11.38 -4.91
N ILE A 137 -17.24 11.84 -3.69
CA ILE A 137 -17.62 13.19 -3.23
C ILE A 137 -16.62 14.24 -3.66
N TYR A 138 -15.33 13.96 -3.52
CA TYR A 138 -14.26 14.95 -3.67
C TYR A 138 -13.32 14.69 -4.85
N GLY A 139 -13.48 13.56 -5.52
CA GLY A 139 -12.67 13.19 -6.68
C GLY A 139 -11.31 12.60 -6.34
N PRO A 140 -10.48 12.39 -7.38
CA PRO A 140 -9.20 11.71 -7.26
C PRO A 140 -8.17 12.48 -6.44
N GLN A 141 -8.20 13.81 -6.46
CA GLN A 141 -7.23 14.66 -5.74
C GLN A 141 -7.20 14.35 -4.24
N LEU A 142 -8.36 14.36 -3.57
CA LEU A 142 -8.41 14.06 -2.13
C LEU A 142 -8.11 12.60 -1.80
N ALA A 143 -8.51 11.66 -2.66
CA ALA A 143 -8.17 10.25 -2.50
C ALA A 143 -6.64 10.05 -2.47
N TRP A 144 -5.93 10.66 -3.42
CA TRP A 144 -4.48 10.59 -3.49
C TRP A 144 -3.80 11.34 -2.35
N THR A 145 -4.32 12.51 -1.96
CA THR A 145 -3.80 13.25 -0.79
C THR A 145 -3.93 12.45 0.50
N PHE A 146 -5.06 11.78 0.71
CA PHE A 146 -5.27 10.92 1.87
C PHE A 146 -4.25 9.77 1.90
N GLU A 147 -4.00 9.13 0.76
CA GLU A 147 -2.98 8.09 0.64
C GLU A 147 -1.56 8.60 0.95
N ILE A 148 -1.19 9.76 0.38
CA ILE A 148 0.10 10.41 0.66
C ILE A 148 0.27 10.70 2.15
N ILE A 149 -0.78 11.20 2.83
CA ILE A 149 -0.73 11.48 4.27
C ILE A 149 -0.48 10.19 5.06
N VAL A 150 -1.26 9.14 4.81
CA VAL A 150 -1.13 7.86 5.53
C VAL A 150 0.26 7.25 5.32
N LEU A 151 0.77 7.25 4.09
CA LEU A 151 2.11 6.74 3.77
C LEU A 151 3.22 7.59 4.38
N SER A 152 3.06 8.91 4.39
CA SER A 152 4.02 9.83 5.00
C SER A 152 4.11 9.63 6.51
N VAL A 153 2.96 9.45 7.18
CA VAL A 153 2.91 9.13 8.61
C VAL A 153 3.56 7.77 8.87
N ALA A 154 3.27 6.75 8.07
CA ALA A 154 3.89 5.43 8.20
C ALA A 154 5.42 5.50 8.03
N LEU A 155 5.91 6.19 7.00
CA LEU A 155 7.35 6.38 6.76
C LEU A 155 8.02 7.15 7.90
N SER A 156 7.36 8.19 8.41
CA SER A 156 7.84 8.98 9.55
C SER A 156 7.94 8.14 10.82
N LEU A 157 6.94 7.31 11.11
CA LEU A 157 6.98 6.38 12.24
C LEU A 157 8.12 5.36 12.09
N TRP A 158 8.34 4.85 10.87
CA TRP A 158 9.47 3.97 10.59
C TRP A 158 10.82 4.63 10.88
N PHE A 159 10.97 5.92 10.53
CA PHE A 159 12.18 6.68 10.80
C PHE A 159 12.39 6.92 12.30
N VAL A 160 11.35 7.35 13.02
CA VAL A 160 11.40 7.59 14.49
C VAL A 160 11.74 6.31 15.24
N TYR A 161 11.13 5.18 14.87
CA TYR A 161 11.39 3.89 15.49
C TYR A 161 12.58 3.14 14.87
N TYR A 162 13.35 3.78 13.98
CA TYR A 162 14.51 3.17 13.35
C TYR A 162 15.60 2.74 14.34
N LYS A 163 15.69 3.33 15.53
CA LYS A 163 16.62 2.83 16.56
C LYS A 163 16.01 1.75 17.45
N ARG A 164 14.69 1.59 17.47
CA ARG A 164 13.97 0.71 18.40
C ARG A 164 13.74 -0.71 17.87
N MET A 165 13.70 -0.92 16.55
CA MET A 165 13.54 -2.28 15.98
C MET A 165 14.88 -3.04 15.97
N VAL A 166 15.46 -3.24 17.14
CA VAL A 166 16.63 -4.10 17.35
C VAL A 166 16.12 -5.55 17.53
N PRO A 167 16.73 -6.53 16.85
CA PRO A 167 16.34 -7.93 17.04
C PRO A 167 16.58 -8.37 18.47
N LEU A 168 15.70 -9.24 18.97
CA LEU A 168 15.91 -9.85 20.28
C LEU A 168 17.12 -10.78 20.21
N GLU A 169 18.20 -10.40 20.87
CA GLU A 169 19.35 -11.27 21.10
C GLU A 169 18.97 -12.30 22.17
N ILE A 170 18.96 -13.57 21.79
CA ILE A 170 18.74 -14.67 22.73
C ILE A 170 20.14 -15.05 23.23
N PRO A 171 20.42 -15.02 24.54
CA PRO A 171 21.68 -15.55 25.06
C PRO A 171 21.85 -17.01 24.64
N ASP A 172 23.02 -17.37 24.12
CA ASP A 172 23.30 -18.70 23.55
C ASP A 172 22.93 -19.85 24.50
N GLU A 173 23.10 -19.64 25.81
CA GLU A 173 22.74 -20.60 26.86
C GLU A 173 21.25 -20.95 26.93
N LEU A 174 20.36 -20.02 26.54
CA LEU A 174 18.93 -20.31 26.44
C LEU A 174 18.56 -21.01 25.13
N GLY A 175 19.37 -20.84 24.08
CA GLY A 175 19.23 -21.54 22.81
C GLY A 175 19.52 -23.04 22.98
N GLU A 176 20.65 -23.36 23.60
CA GLU A 176 21.03 -24.75 23.90
C GLU A 176 20.00 -25.46 24.79
N LYS A 177 19.58 -24.84 25.90
CA LYS A 177 18.57 -25.43 26.80
C LYS A 177 17.24 -25.70 26.10
N LYS A 178 16.85 -24.88 25.12
CA LYS A 178 15.62 -25.08 24.34
C LYS A 178 15.77 -26.23 23.35
N TYR A 179 16.94 -26.34 22.70
CA TYR A 179 17.26 -27.43 21.79
C TYR A 179 17.30 -28.77 22.54
N GLU A 180 17.98 -28.79 23.69
CA GLU A 180 18.11 -29.96 24.55
C GLU A 180 16.76 -30.41 25.13
N LYS A 181 15.89 -29.46 25.52
CA LYS A 181 14.51 -29.76 25.95
C LYS A 181 13.65 -30.29 24.81
N SER A 182 13.82 -29.77 23.59
CA SER A 182 13.11 -30.25 22.40
C SER A 182 13.52 -31.69 22.06
N ASN A 183 14.82 -31.98 22.08
CA ASN A 183 15.35 -33.33 21.84
C ASN A 183 14.87 -34.34 22.89
N ARG A 184 14.78 -33.93 24.16
CA ARG A 184 14.25 -34.77 25.24
C ARG A 184 12.81 -35.19 24.99
N ILE A 185 11.96 -34.25 24.56
CA ILE A 185 10.56 -34.52 24.27
C ILE A 185 10.41 -35.49 23.09
N THR A 186 11.19 -35.33 22.02
CA THR A 186 11.16 -36.27 20.87
C THR A 186 11.63 -37.68 21.23
N ASN A 187 12.57 -37.82 22.16
CA ASN A 187 13.06 -39.12 22.59
C ASN A 187 12.13 -39.85 23.56
N ASP A 188 11.28 -39.13 24.31
CA ASP A 188 10.24 -39.74 25.16
C ASP A 188 9.06 -40.35 24.35
N PHE A 189 8.99 -40.09 23.05
CA PHE A 189 7.97 -40.63 22.14
C PHE A 189 8.51 -41.69 21.15
N ALA A 190 9.77 -42.11 21.28
CA ALA A 190 10.43 -43.15 20.48
C ALA A 190 10.68 -44.39 21.33
#